data_AF-A0A8T2HSW8-F1
#
_entry.id   AF-A0A8T2HSW8-F1
#
_cell.length_a   1.000
_cell.length_b   1.000
_cell.length_c   1.000
_cell.angle_alpha   90.00
_cell.angle_beta   90.00
_cell.angle_gamma   90.00
#
_symmetry.space_group_name_H-M   'P 1'
#
loop_
_entity.id
_entity.type
_entity.pdbx_description
1 polymer ?
#
loop_
_entity_poly.entity_id
_entity_poly.type
_entity_poly.pdbx_seq_one_letter_code
_entity_poly.pdbx_strand_id
1 'polypeptide(L)'
;MSENVAAPVPVCIDFAELCDHSSDLSRAIEEAFGVNGLGLVTIKNVPSYTTLRQDLLPLAARLAKLTQEQKTALEDPLSSYNFGWSQGKEKLENGSPDINKGSFYANPLIDRPTEDPRLLEEQPAYCRPNIWPTAQLPELEGAFKALGKIIYDVGMLVTEHCSKYLGGKGISVEPPLPEILFRSNCHKGRLLCYLPPHEDSDAPSVNCSAAAAGAEPESLKKQQQWCGWHTDHGSITGLASAMYTDAEGNEVACGDPHAGLYVTNRLGDMVRVVIPPDHIAFQLGEVFQILSGGILQATPHCVIAPRSGSSLEKTQRETQQISVHRNTFALFMQPRWDGVLHCPDAIDHGKPHIYRLTPTTKLFLRRGDITTFAGDGVSAIVNAANERMLGGGGVDGAIHRAAGPELLDACKAVRVGSSGKRCPTGEARITRGNFGALKVSHIIHTVGPTYSDEGTSGPLLKSAYRSSMALANENKVYSIAFPAISCGVYGYPLATAARIALETVREEAGEYVREVYFYLFGEKEVRAWTEEADATIEKEEEEEEGEGEEGEAASILTENAAVEAEKRRRAAKP
;
A
#
# COMPACT_ATOMS: atom_id res chain seq x y z
N MET A 1 -17.79 29.93 12.46
CA MET A 1 -16.38 30.33 12.42
C MET A 1 -15.60 29.07 12.10
N SER A 2 -15.35 28.82 10.82
CA SER A 2 -14.59 27.65 10.36
C SER A 2 -13.11 27.93 10.63
N GLU A 3 -12.54 27.24 11.61
CA GLU A 3 -11.09 27.26 11.82
C GLU A 3 -10.41 26.83 10.52
N ASN A 4 -9.50 27.69 10.05
CA ASN A 4 -8.68 27.48 8.88
C ASN A 4 -7.64 26.40 9.25
N VAL A 5 -8.04 25.13 9.21
CA VAL A 5 -7.12 24.01 9.46
C VAL A 5 -6.05 24.07 8.38
N ALA A 6 -4.82 24.45 8.78
CA ALA A 6 -3.69 24.50 7.87
C ALA A 6 -3.52 23.13 7.21
N ALA A 7 -3.35 23.11 5.89
CA ALA A 7 -3.11 21.87 5.16
C ALA A 7 -1.88 21.14 5.77
N PRO A 8 -1.94 19.82 5.96
CA PRO A 8 -0.81 19.06 6.49
C PRO A 8 0.44 19.32 5.67
N VAL A 9 1.50 19.82 6.32
CA VAL A 9 2.79 20.06 5.68
C VAL A 9 3.61 18.78 5.79
N PRO A 10 4.22 18.29 4.71
CA PRO A 10 5.12 17.15 4.78
C PRO A 10 6.27 17.40 5.76
N VAL A 11 6.72 16.33 6.40
CA VAL A 11 7.96 16.36 7.19
C VAL A 11 9.10 16.85 6.31
N CYS A 12 9.91 17.77 6.83
CA CYS A 12 11.04 18.34 6.12
C CYS A 12 12.33 18.10 6.88
N ILE A 13 13.31 17.46 6.23
CA ILE A 13 14.63 17.14 6.78
C ILE A 13 15.68 17.96 6.04
N ASP A 14 16.65 18.52 6.77
CA ASP A 14 17.78 19.21 6.15
C ASP A 14 18.77 18.20 5.54
N PHE A 15 19.30 18.48 4.35
CA PHE A 15 20.27 17.59 3.72
C PHE A 15 21.52 17.35 4.59
N ALA A 16 22.01 18.36 5.32
CA ALA A 16 23.17 18.19 6.19
C ALA A 16 22.88 17.24 7.37
N GLU A 17 21.67 17.32 7.92
CA GLU A 17 21.20 16.41 8.97
C GLU A 17 21.01 14.99 8.45
N LEU A 18 20.47 14.84 7.23
CA LEU A 18 20.29 13.56 6.55
C LEU A 18 21.64 12.87 6.28
N CYS A 19 22.68 13.63 5.91
CA CYS A 19 24.03 13.12 5.70
C CYS A 19 24.75 12.69 6.98
N ASP A 20 24.34 13.19 8.15
CA ASP A 20 24.90 12.73 9.41
C ASP A 20 24.29 11.37 9.79
N HIS A 21 25.08 10.32 9.57
CA HIS A 21 24.71 8.95 9.88
C HIS A 21 24.44 8.70 11.37
N SER A 22 24.87 9.60 12.26
CA SER A 22 24.60 9.50 13.70
C SER A 22 23.31 10.20 14.14
N SER A 23 22.71 11.02 13.29
CA SER A 23 21.43 11.70 13.56
C SER A 23 20.30 10.71 13.80
N ASP A 24 19.52 10.94 14.85
CA ASP A 24 18.29 10.20 15.10
C ASP A 24 17.10 10.86 14.38
N LEU A 25 16.81 10.34 13.19
CA LEU A 25 15.68 10.77 12.37
C LEU A 25 14.43 9.90 12.57
N SER A 26 14.39 9.03 13.59
CA SER A 26 13.31 8.06 13.80
C SER A 26 11.92 8.71 13.85
N ARG A 27 11.81 9.86 14.49
CA ARG A 27 10.56 10.62 14.57
C ARG A 27 10.13 11.14 13.19
N ALA A 28 11.07 11.69 12.43
CA ALA A 28 10.80 12.21 11.09
C ALA A 28 10.38 11.09 10.13
N ILE A 29 11.03 9.92 10.22
CA ILE A 29 10.66 8.73 9.46
C ILE A 29 9.27 8.21 9.85
N GLU A 30 8.92 8.17 11.14
CA GLU A 30 7.58 7.75 11.59
C GLU A 30 6.48 8.73 11.12
N GLU A 31 6.70 10.04 11.28
CA GLU A 31 5.76 11.08 10.84
C GLU A 31 5.61 11.13 9.30
N ALA A 32 6.66 10.74 8.56
CA ALA A 32 6.62 10.67 7.11
C ALA A 32 6.01 9.37 6.59
N PHE A 33 6.49 8.21 7.05
CA PHE A 33 6.25 6.92 6.41
C PHE A 33 5.53 5.90 7.30
N GLY A 34 5.44 6.16 8.60
CA GLY A 34 4.83 5.25 9.56
C GLY A 34 3.34 5.01 9.33
N VAL A 35 2.77 4.19 10.21
CA VAL A 35 1.34 3.82 10.19
C VAL A 35 0.39 5.01 10.39
N ASN A 36 0.91 6.11 10.95
CA ASN A 36 0.19 7.38 11.12
C ASN A 36 0.78 8.52 10.26
N GLY A 37 1.80 8.24 9.46
CA GLY A 37 2.52 9.25 8.70
C GLY A 37 1.74 9.79 7.50
N LEU A 38 2.07 10.99 7.04
CA LEU A 38 1.43 11.59 5.85
C LEU A 38 1.66 10.75 4.57
N GLY A 39 2.76 10.02 4.54
CA GLY A 39 3.19 9.21 3.40
C GLY A 39 4.25 9.85 2.52
N LEU A 40 4.84 10.97 2.96
CA LEU A 40 5.80 11.75 2.18
C LEU A 40 6.76 12.52 3.10
N VAL A 41 8.04 12.53 2.72
CA VAL A 41 9.08 13.39 3.31
C VAL A 41 9.66 14.31 2.25
N THR A 42 10.12 15.49 2.65
CA THR A 42 10.86 16.40 1.77
C THR A 42 12.25 16.69 2.32
N ILE A 43 13.24 16.75 1.43
CA ILE A 43 14.63 17.07 1.76
C ILE A 43 14.97 18.43 1.18
N LYS A 44 15.39 19.37 2.04
CA LYS A 44 15.77 20.73 1.65
C LYS A 44 17.29 20.90 1.61
N ASN A 45 17.75 22.01 1.02
CA ASN A 45 19.17 22.39 0.97
C ASN A 45 20.09 21.36 0.29
N VAL A 46 19.55 20.59 -0.66
CA VAL A 46 20.34 19.62 -1.44
C VAL A 46 21.22 20.39 -2.45
N PRO A 47 22.56 20.24 -2.41
CA PRO A 47 23.46 20.96 -3.30
C PRO A 47 23.13 20.72 -4.79
N SER A 48 23.15 21.80 -5.57
CA SER A 48 22.93 21.79 -7.03
C SER A 48 21.55 21.30 -7.52
N TYR A 49 20.68 20.80 -6.63
CA TYR A 49 19.39 20.23 -7.01
C TYR A 49 18.52 21.21 -7.81
N THR A 50 18.41 22.47 -7.34
CA THR A 50 17.58 23.49 -8.00
C THR A 50 18.04 23.75 -9.44
N THR A 51 19.34 23.83 -9.68
CA THR A 51 19.90 24.00 -11.04
C THR A 51 19.63 22.78 -11.90
N LEU A 52 19.88 21.56 -11.39
CA LEU A 52 19.61 20.33 -12.13
C LEU A 52 18.12 20.15 -12.47
N ARG A 53 17.22 20.58 -11.59
CA ARG A 53 15.77 20.64 -11.85
C ARG A 53 15.46 21.61 -12.99
N GLN A 54 16.07 22.80 -12.98
CA GLN A 54 15.91 23.80 -14.03
C GLN A 54 16.44 23.34 -15.38
N ASP A 55 17.53 22.56 -15.40
CA ASP A 55 18.12 22.03 -16.63
C ASP A 55 17.26 20.93 -17.28
N LEU A 56 16.63 20.06 -16.47
CA LEU A 56 15.88 18.91 -17.00
C LEU A 56 14.41 19.21 -17.30
N LEU A 57 13.66 19.82 -16.38
CA LEU A 57 12.19 19.84 -16.47
C LEU A 57 11.64 20.55 -17.73
N PRO A 58 12.22 21.67 -18.20
CA PRO A 58 11.77 22.29 -19.46
C PRO A 58 11.94 21.38 -20.68
N LEU A 59 12.86 20.43 -20.64
CA LEU A 59 13.08 19.49 -21.75
C LEU A 59 11.91 18.51 -21.92
N ALA A 60 11.10 18.28 -20.88
CA ALA A 60 9.91 17.42 -20.96
C ALA A 60 8.89 17.96 -21.99
N ALA A 61 8.63 19.27 -21.96
CA ALA A 61 7.74 19.94 -22.90
C ALA A 61 8.33 19.96 -24.33
N ARG A 62 9.65 20.14 -24.46
CA ARG A 62 10.34 20.09 -25.77
C ARG A 62 10.28 18.69 -26.38
N LEU A 63 10.44 17.66 -25.55
CA LEU A 63 10.32 16.26 -25.97
C LEU A 63 8.89 15.93 -26.43
N ALA A 64 7.88 16.44 -25.71
CA ALA A 64 6.48 16.32 -26.11
C ALA A 64 6.14 17.04 -27.43
N LYS A 65 6.97 17.99 -27.88
CA LYS A 65 6.81 18.71 -29.16
C LYS A 65 7.55 18.09 -30.33
N LEU A 66 8.33 17.01 -30.13
CA LEU A 66 8.98 16.31 -31.23
C LEU A 66 7.94 15.79 -32.25
N THR A 67 8.38 15.63 -33.51
CA THR A 67 7.50 15.10 -34.56
C THR A 67 7.09 13.66 -34.24
N GLN A 68 5.99 13.19 -34.81
CA GLN A 68 5.53 11.82 -34.58
C GLN A 68 6.58 10.79 -35.01
N GLU A 69 7.29 11.02 -36.11
CA GLU A 69 8.38 10.15 -36.58
C GLU A 69 9.52 10.08 -35.56
N GLN A 70 9.94 11.24 -35.02
CA GLN A 70 10.97 11.32 -33.99
C GLN A 70 10.54 10.62 -32.70
N LYS A 71 9.28 10.79 -32.28
CA LYS A 71 8.73 10.11 -31.10
C LYS A 71 8.69 8.60 -31.30
N THR A 72 8.19 8.12 -32.44
CA THR A 72 8.14 6.69 -32.77
C THR A 72 9.53 6.05 -32.75
N ALA A 73 10.57 6.77 -33.21
CA ALA A 73 11.95 6.29 -33.15
C ALA A 73 12.50 6.15 -31.71
N LEU A 74 11.84 6.79 -30.74
CA LEU A 74 12.16 6.67 -29.31
C LEU A 74 11.26 5.66 -28.60
N GLU A 75 10.27 5.06 -29.23
CA GLU A 75 9.39 4.07 -28.57
C GLU A 75 10.07 2.68 -28.54
N ASP A 76 9.91 1.96 -27.43
CA ASP A 76 10.30 0.54 -27.31
C ASP A 76 9.12 -0.32 -26.85
N PRO A 77 8.27 -0.80 -27.77
CA PRO A 77 7.10 -1.60 -27.42
C PRO A 77 7.44 -2.91 -26.69
N LEU A 78 8.63 -3.48 -26.94
CA LEU A 78 9.07 -4.73 -26.31
C LEU A 78 9.27 -4.58 -24.79
N SER A 79 9.75 -3.43 -24.32
CA SER A 79 9.84 -3.13 -22.89
C SER A 79 8.50 -2.68 -22.29
N SER A 80 7.40 -2.79 -23.03
CA SER A 80 6.13 -2.15 -22.68
C SER A 80 6.30 -0.64 -22.47
N TYR A 81 7.11 0.00 -23.32
CA TYR A 81 7.41 1.44 -23.28
C TYR A 81 8.08 1.91 -21.98
N ASN A 82 8.79 1.01 -21.29
CA ASN A 82 9.61 1.35 -20.12
C ASN A 82 10.97 1.95 -20.48
N PHE A 83 11.29 2.09 -21.76
CA PHE A 83 12.45 2.82 -22.25
C PHE A 83 12.05 3.73 -23.41
N GLY A 84 12.59 4.95 -23.39
CA GLY A 84 12.28 5.98 -24.37
C GLY A 84 10.89 6.58 -24.20
N TRP A 85 10.22 6.92 -25.30
CA TRP A 85 8.98 7.70 -25.30
C TRP A 85 7.72 6.84 -25.10
N SER A 86 6.74 7.38 -24.37
CA SER A 86 5.41 6.82 -24.17
C SER A 86 4.35 7.92 -24.08
N GLN A 87 3.31 7.83 -24.91
CA GLN A 87 2.12 8.71 -24.86
C GLN A 87 0.91 7.94 -25.42
N GLY A 88 -0.25 8.02 -24.76
CA GLY A 88 -1.47 7.33 -25.24
C GLY A 88 -1.40 5.80 -25.21
N LYS A 89 -0.42 5.22 -24.50
CA LYS A 89 -0.28 3.76 -24.35
C LYS A 89 -0.92 3.25 -23.05
N GLU A 90 -1.01 4.10 -22.04
CA GLU A 90 -1.69 3.83 -20.77
C GLU A 90 -3.20 4.06 -20.94
N LYS A 91 -4.04 3.29 -20.25
CA LYS A 91 -5.49 3.47 -20.23
C LYS A 91 -5.91 4.20 -18.96
N LEU A 92 -6.79 5.19 -19.10
CA LEU A 92 -7.50 5.81 -17.97
C LEU A 92 -8.52 4.82 -17.38
N GLU A 93 -9.08 5.11 -16.19
CA GLU A 93 -10.07 4.24 -15.51
C GLU A 93 -11.29 3.91 -16.38
N ASN A 94 -11.65 4.80 -17.30
CA ASN A 94 -12.74 4.63 -18.26
C ASN A 94 -12.37 3.77 -19.50
N GLY A 95 -11.13 3.25 -19.54
CA GLY A 95 -10.60 2.44 -20.64
C GLY A 95 -10.07 3.22 -21.85
N SER A 96 -10.19 4.56 -21.88
CA SER A 96 -9.67 5.39 -22.97
C SER A 96 -8.15 5.60 -22.86
N PRO A 97 -7.42 5.73 -23.98
CA PRO A 97 -5.99 6.07 -23.97
C PRO A 97 -5.69 7.41 -23.29
N ASP A 98 -4.69 7.44 -22.41
CA ASP A 98 -4.20 8.67 -21.77
C ASP A 98 -3.28 9.45 -22.73
N ILE A 99 -3.89 10.31 -23.54
CA ILE A 99 -3.18 11.16 -24.51
C ILE A 99 -2.65 12.46 -23.91
N ASN A 100 -3.13 12.84 -22.72
CA ASN A 100 -2.80 14.10 -22.06
C ASN A 100 -1.50 14.00 -21.22
N LYS A 101 -0.79 12.88 -21.33
CA LYS A 101 0.44 12.61 -20.59
C LYS A 101 1.50 12.04 -21.52
N GLY A 102 2.59 12.78 -21.69
CA GLY A 102 3.83 12.30 -22.28
C GLY A 102 4.78 11.83 -21.19
N SER A 103 5.47 10.72 -21.41
CA SER A 103 6.49 10.19 -20.51
C SER A 103 7.71 9.75 -21.29
N PHE A 104 8.89 10.05 -20.74
CA PHE A 104 10.15 9.53 -21.22
C PHE A 104 10.87 8.77 -20.13
N TYR A 105 11.23 7.54 -20.43
CA TYR A 105 11.80 6.60 -19.49
C TYR A 105 13.24 6.28 -19.83
N ALA A 106 14.12 6.34 -18.83
CA ALA A 106 15.50 5.90 -18.94
C ALA A 106 16.04 5.54 -17.55
N ASN A 107 17.05 4.68 -17.49
CA ASN A 107 17.80 4.47 -16.27
C ASN A 107 18.88 5.56 -16.16
N PRO A 108 18.84 6.46 -15.15
CA PRO A 108 19.78 7.57 -15.04
C PRO A 108 21.18 7.15 -14.59
N LEU A 109 21.35 5.92 -14.10
CA LEU A 109 22.62 5.43 -13.54
C LEU A 109 23.36 4.54 -14.54
N ILE A 110 22.63 3.75 -15.33
CA ILE A 110 23.19 2.71 -16.19
C ILE A 110 22.46 2.70 -17.53
N ASP A 111 23.16 2.98 -18.63
CA ASP A 111 22.55 2.96 -19.97
C ASP A 111 22.22 1.57 -20.49
N ARG A 112 23.01 0.58 -20.10
CA ARG A 112 22.88 -0.81 -20.53
C ARG A 112 22.87 -1.70 -19.30
N PRO A 113 21.69 -2.00 -18.73
CA PRO A 113 21.57 -2.79 -17.50
C PRO A 113 22.22 -4.18 -17.61
N THR A 114 22.26 -4.76 -18.81
CA THR A 114 22.91 -6.05 -19.11
C THR A 114 23.35 -6.11 -20.58
N GLU A 115 24.31 -6.98 -20.88
CA GLU A 115 24.69 -7.37 -22.25
C GLU A 115 24.24 -8.81 -22.60
N ASP A 116 23.66 -9.56 -21.65
CA ASP A 116 23.17 -10.93 -21.90
C ASP A 116 21.93 -10.89 -22.82
N PRO A 117 22.00 -11.45 -24.03
CA PRO A 117 20.87 -11.45 -24.97
C PRO A 117 19.62 -12.14 -24.41
N ARG A 118 19.77 -13.14 -23.55
CA ARG A 118 18.64 -13.86 -22.95
C ARG A 118 17.85 -12.95 -22.02
N LEU A 119 18.54 -12.18 -21.18
CA LEU A 119 17.90 -11.25 -20.24
C LEU A 119 17.20 -10.09 -20.96
N LEU A 120 17.69 -9.68 -22.13
CA LEU A 120 17.03 -8.68 -22.97
C LEU A 120 15.69 -9.18 -23.54
N GLU A 121 15.55 -10.50 -23.73
CA GLU A 121 14.33 -11.15 -24.24
C GLU A 121 13.37 -11.54 -23.10
N GLU A 122 13.90 -12.09 -22.01
CA GLU A 122 13.12 -12.54 -20.85
C GLU A 122 12.59 -11.38 -19.99
N GLN A 123 13.37 -10.29 -19.85
CA GLN A 123 13.06 -9.16 -18.97
C GLN A 123 13.18 -7.80 -19.68
N PRO A 124 12.51 -7.59 -20.83
CA PRO A 124 12.70 -6.39 -21.64
C PRO A 124 12.29 -5.09 -20.92
N ALA A 125 11.35 -5.14 -19.98
CA ALA A 125 10.95 -3.97 -19.20
C ALA A 125 12.09 -3.36 -18.35
N TYR A 126 13.09 -4.17 -17.99
CA TYR A 126 14.18 -3.77 -17.10
C TYR A 126 15.56 -3.79 -17.76
N CYS A 127 15.77 -4.67 -18.73
CA CYS A 127 17.10 -4.96 -19.25
C CYS A 127 17.48 -4.17 -20.52
N ARG A 128 16.51 -3.58 -21.22
CA ARG A 128 16.76 -2.90 -22.50
C ARG A 128 17.66 -1.67 -22.32
N PRO A 129 18.44 -1.30 -23.35
CA PRO A 129 19.27 -0.10 -23.28
C PRO A 129 18.43 1.18 -23.32
N ASN A 130 18.94 2.25 -22.72
CA ASN A 130 18.36 3.59 -22.86
C ASN A 130 18.32 4.03 -24.33
N ILE A 131 17.28 4.81 -24.68
CA ILE A 131 17.06 5.33 -26.04
C ILE A 131 17.08 6.85 -25.97
N TRP A 132 18.24 7.45 -26.19
CA TRP A 132 18.43 8.90 -26.08
C TRP A 132 18.12 9.61 -27.41
N PRO A 133 17.40 10.75 -27.39
CA PRO A 133 17.12 11.57 -28.57
C PRO A 133 18.32 12.46 -28.96
N THR A 134 19.52 11.90 -29.04
CA THR A 134 20.78 12.66 -29.16
C THR A 134 20.81 13.61 -30.36
N ALA A 135 20.12 13.27 -31.45
CA ALA A 135 20.06 14.12 -32.65
C ALA A 135 19.08 15.31 -32.51
N GLN A 136 18.03 15.18 -31.70
CA GLN A 136 16.99 16.20 -31.55
C GLN A 136 17.16 17.03 -30.27
N LEU A 137 17.64 16.39 -29.20
CA LEU A 137 17.77 16.93 -27.83
C LEU A 137 19.05 16.36 -27.17
N PRO A 138 20.26 16.74 -27.64
CA PRO A 138 21.53 16.23 -27.11
C PRO A 138 21.74 16.54 -25.61
N GLU A 139 21.14 17.60 -25.09
CA GLU A 139 21.23 18.00 -23.69
C GLU A 139 20.44 17.09 -22.73
N LEU A 140 19.47 16.30 -23.24
CA LEU A 140 18.55 15.53 -22.40
C LEU A 140 19.29 14.47 -21.58
N GLU A 141 20.22 13.74 -22.19
CA GLU A 141 20.94 12.65 -21.52
C GLU A 141 21.70 13.16 -20.28
N GLY A 142 22.49 14.23 -20.44
CA GLY A 142 23.27 14.80 -19.37
C GLY A 142 22.39 15.31 -18.22
N ALA A 143 21.35 16.09 -18.54
CA ALA A 143 20.44 16.65 -17.55
C ALA A 143 19.65 15.54 -16.82
N PHE A 144 19.18 14.52 -17.53
CA PHE A 144 18.42 13.41 -16.98
C PHE A 144 19.26 12.58 -16.01
N LYS A 145 20.48 12.22 -16.43
CA LYS A 145 21.41 11.46 -15.58
C LYS A 145 21.83 12.27 -14.35
N ALA A 146 22.12 13.56 -14.50
CA ALA A 146 22.56 14.39 -13.38
C ALA A 146 21.46 14.56 -12.32
N LEU A 147 20.22 14.89 -12.71
CA LEU A 147 19.11 14.99 -11.76
C LEU A 147 18.75 13.61 -11.16
N GLY A 148 18.73 12.56 -11.99
CA GLY A 148 18.47 11.21 -11.51
C GLY A 148 19.52 10.73 -10.51
N LYS A 149 20.80 11.04 -10.73
CA LYS A 149 21.88 10.67 -9.81
C LYS A 149 21.76 11.34 -8.45
N ILE A 150 21.48 12.66 -8.40
CA ILE A 150 21.34 13.34 -7.11
C ILE A 150 20.10 12.86 -6.34
N ILE A 151 18.98 12.57 -7.02
CA ILE A 151 17.80 12.00 -6.38
C ILE A 151 18.09 10.59 -5.85
N TYR A 152 18.83 9.77 -6.62
CA TYR A 152 19.28 8.46 -6.16
C TYR A 152 20.13 8.56 -4.89
N ASP A 153 21.15 9.43 -4.88
CA ASP A 153 22.07 9.58 -3.75
C ASP A 153 21.34 10.02 -2.48
N VAL A 154 20.42 10.99 -2.59
CA VAL A 154 19.59 11.41 -1.46
C VAL A 154 18.64 10.29 -1.03
N GLY A 155 18.05 9.55 -1.97
CA GLY A 155 17.16 8.43 -1.67
C GLY A 155 17.86 7.28 -0.95
N MET A 156 19.14 7.04 -1.24
CA MET A 156 19.97 6.08 -0.49
C MET A 156 20.13 6.47 0.97
N LEU A 157 20.35 7.77 1.27
CA LEU A 157 20.43 8.27 2.64
C LEU A 157 19.08 8.14 3.38
N VAL A 158 17.97 8.50 2.73
CA VAL A 158 16.62 8.31 3.30
C VAL A 158 16.40 6.83 3.63
N THR A 159 16.78 5.94 2.71
CA THR A 159 16.64 4.48 2.89
C THR A 159 17.47 3.97 4.06
N GLU A 160 18.67 4.51 4.27
CA GLU A 160 19.51 4.13 5.42
C GLU A 160 18.85 4.50 6.75
N HIS A 161 18.28 5.70 6.84
CA HIS A 161 17.53 6.12 8.03
C HIS A 161 16.24 5.32 8.23
N CYS A 162 15.56 4.91 7.16
CA CYS A 162 14.48 3.93 7.24
C CYS A 162 14.95 2.59 7.84
N SER A 163 16.11 2.08 7.42
CA SER A 163 16.68 0.86 8.00
C SER A 163 17.03 1.00 9.48
N LYS A 164 17.60 2.14 9.90
CA LYS A 164 17.86 2.43 11.33
C LYS A 164 16.57 2.47 12.13
N TYR A 165 15.55 3.12 11.60
CA TYR A 165 14.23 3.19 12.22
C TYR A 165 13.63 1.79 12.44
N LEU A 166 13.70 0.92 11.43
CA LEU A 166 13.25 -0.47 11.55
C LEU A 166 14.06 -1.27 12.58
N GLY A 167 15.39 -1.11 12.59
CA GLY A 167 16.25 -1.72 13.60
C GLY A 167 15.86 -1.29 15.03
N GLY A 168 15.53 -0.01 15.22
CA GLY A 168 14.99 0.51 16.49
C GLY A 168 13.62 -0.07 16.89
N LYS A 169 12.89 -0.67 15.95
CA LYS A 169 11.64 -1.41 16.18
C LYS A 169 11.85 -2.92 16.33
N GLY A 170 13.09 -3.40 16.27
CA GLY A 170 13.42 -4.82 16.29
C GLY A 170 13.12 -5.56 14.99
N ILE A 171 12.96 -4.83 13.87
CA ILE A 171 12.79 -5.43 12.54
C ILE A 171 14.14 -5.46 11.83
N SER A 172 14.59 -6.67 11.48
CA SER A 172 15.75 -6.87 10.61
C SER A 172 15.27 -7.22 9.21
N VAL A 173 15.78 -6.52 8.20
CA VAL A 173 15.54 -6.82 6.79
C VAL A 173 16.85 -7.30 6.18
N GLU A 174 16.84 -8.48 5.56
CA GLU A 174 18.02 -9.09 4.97
C GLU A 174 17.82 -9.34 3.47
N PRO A 175 18.66 -8.75 2.59
CA PRO A 175 19.68 -7.76 2.90
C PRO A 175 19.08 -6.40 3.32
N PRO A 176 19.83 -5.52 4.01
CA PRO A 176 19.35 -4.20 4.41
C PRO A 176 18.78 -3.38 3.24
N LEU A 177 17.79 -2.53 3.53
CA LEU A 177 17.07 -1.76 2.50
C LEU A 177 18.00 -0.99 1.53
N PRO A 178 19.06 -0.28 1.99
CA PRO A 178 19.97 0.39 1.07
C PRO A 178 20.71 -0.59 0.17
N GLU A 179 21.07 -1.77 0.69
CA GLU A 179 21.81 -2.77 -0.07
C GLU A 179 20.95 -3.38 -1.19
N ILE A 180 19.65 -3.57 -0.95
CA ILE A 180 18.69 -3.98 -1.99
C ILE A 180 18.73 -3.02 -3.18
N LEU A 181 18.73 -1.71 -2.91
CA LEU A 181 18.78 -0.68 -3.95
C LEU A 181 20.16 -0.58 -4.58
N PHE A 182 21.23 -0.63 -3.80
CA PHE A 182 22.60 -0.55 -4.31
C PHE A 182 22.94 -1.66 -5.30
N ARG A 183 22.45 -2.88 -5.06
CA ARG A 183 22.65 -4.04 -5.95
C ARG A 183 21.83 -3.93 -7.24
N SER A 184 20.86 -3.02 -7.31
CA SER A 184 19.95 -2.89 -8.44
C SER A 184 20.54 -2.12 -9.61
N ASN A 185 20.41 -2.72 -10.79
CA ASN A 185 20.67 -2.08 -12.08
C ASN A 185 19.35 -1.67 -12.78
N CYS A 186 18.23 -1.72 -12.06
CA CYS A 186 16.89 -1.59 -12.65
C CYS A 186 16.25 -0.23 -12.44
N HIS A 187 16.88 0.70 -11.73
CA HIS A 187 16.32 2.01 -11.42
C HIS A 187 15.77 2.71 -12.66
N LYS A 188 14.63 3.40 -12.49
CA LYS A 188 13.91 4.00 -13.63
C LYS A 188 13.57 5.45 -13.36
N GLY A 189 14.16 6.35 -14.13
CA GLY A 189 13.71 7.72 -14.23
C GLY A 189 12.53 7.81 -15.19
N ARG A 190 11.56 8.66 -14.86
CA ARG A 190 10.43 9.02 -15.70
C ARG A 190 10.33 10.54 -15.73
N LEU A 191 10.61 11.13 -16.87
CA LEU A 191 10.36 12.55 -17.14
C LEU A 191 8.94 12.69 -17.68
N LEU A 192 8.08 13.41 -16.97
CA LEU A 192 6.67 13.56 -17.30
C LEU A 192 6.37 14.97 -17.79
N CYS A 193 5.54 15.04 -18.83
CA CYS A 193 4.88 16.26 -19.28
C CYS A 193 3.38 16.01 -19.35
N TYR A 194 2.62 16.67 -18.48
CA TYR A 194 1.17 16.69 -18.55
C TYR A 194 0.72 17.85 -19.43
N LEU A 195 -0.09 17.52 -20.44
CA LEU A 195 -0.63 18.45 -21.41
C LEU A 195 -1.92 19.08 -20.89
N PRO A 196 -2.28 20.29 -21.38
CA PRO A 196 -3.52 20.93 -21.01
C PRO A 196 -4.69 20.06 -21.51
N PRO A 197 -5.76 19.92 -20.72
CA PRO A 197 -6.93 19.19 -21.18
C PRO A 197 -7.57 19.86 -22.41
N HIS A 198 -7.96 19.07 -23.41
CA HIS A 198 -8.69 19.56 -24.58
C HIS A 198 -10.07 20.10 -24.19
N GLU A 199 -10.50 21.21 -24.82
CA GLU A 199 -11.76 21.91 -24.52
C GLU A 199 -13.03 21.06 -24.74
N ASP A 200 -12.94 19.93 -25.43
CA ASP A 200 -14.08 19.05 -25.80
C ASP A 200 -14.40 17.92 -24.79
N SER A 201 -13.74 17.87 -23.62
CA SER A 201 -14.13 16.89 -22.59
C SER A 201 -15.30 17.42 -21.76
N ASP A 202 -16.53 17.02 -22.09
CA ASP A 202 -17.76 17.17 -21.30
C ASP A 202 -17.69 16.37 -19.96
N ALA A 203 -16.67 16.64 -19.13
CA ALA A 203 -16.62 16.16 -17.76
C ALA A 203 -17.50 17.09 -16.89
N PRO A 204 -18.47 16.57 -16.13
CA PRO A 204 -19.36 17.42 -15.32
C PRO A 204 -18.55 18.29 -14.34
N SER A 205 -18.78 19.59 -14.40
CA SER A 205 -18.30 20.54 -13.40
C SER A 205 -19.07 20.36 -12.10
N VAL A 206 -18.36 20.16 -10.98
CA VAL A 206 -18.99 20.08 -9.66
C VAL A 206 -18.48 21.20 -8.76
N ASN A 207 -19.43 21.92 -8.17
CA ASN A 207 -19.21 23.03 -7.24
C ASN A 207 -18.30 22.62 -6.07
N CYS A 208 -17.17 23.31 -5.91
CA CYS A 208 -16.22 23.08 -4.82
C CYS A 208 -16.67 23.62 -3.44
N SER A 209 -17.88 24.18 -3.31
CA SER A 209 -18.41 24.60 -2.01
C SER A 209 -18.84 23.43 -1.11
N ALA A 210 -18.91 22.21 -1.64
CA ALA A 210 -19.22 21.00 -0.86
C ALA A 210 -17.98 20.28 -0.30
N ALA A 211 -16.75 20.71 -0.65
CA ALA A 211 -15.51 20.09 -0.17
C ALA A 211 -15.23 20.36 1.34
N ALA A 212 -15.99 21.27 1.97
CA ALA A 212 -15.99 21.46 3.41
C ALA A 212 -17.07 20.63 4.15
N ALA A 213 -17.88 19.84 3.41
CA ALA A 213 -18.99 19.08 3.98
C ALA A 213 -19.15 17.72 3.27
N GLY A 214 -18.27 16.77 3.59
CA GLY A 214 -18.57 15.33 3.52
C GLY A 214 -19.10 14.77 2.18
N ALA A 215 -18.67 15.27 1.03
CA ALA A 215 -19.10 14.72 -0.26
C ALA A 215 -18.43 13.36 -0.56
N GLU A 216 -19.24 12.41 -1.05
CA GLU A 216 -18.88 11.03 -1.42
C GLU A 216 -17.67 10.91 -2.38
N PRO A 217 -16.78 9.91 -2.20
CA PRO A 217 -15.62 9.64 -3.07
C PRO A 217 -15.97 9.41 -4.56
N GLU A 218 -17.20 8.96 -4.86
CA GLU A 218 -17.65 8.74 -6.24
C GLU A 218 -17.82 10.04 -7.06
N SER A 219 -18.04 11.19 -6.41
CA SER A 219 -18.18 12.47 -7.12
C SER A 219 -16.84 13.05 -7.58
N LEU A 220 -15.73 12.66 -6.93
CA LEU A 220 -14.36 13.10 -7.23
C LEU A 220 -13.71 12.30 -8.36
N LYS A 221 -14.22 11.10 -8.65
CA LYS A 221 -13.85 10.31 -9.85
C LYS A 221 -14.25 10.97 -11.17
N LYS A 222 -15.06 12.03 -11.13
CA LYS A 222 -15.44 12.85 -12.31
C LYS A 222 -14.53 14.06 -12.55
N GLN A 223 -13.53 14.29 -11.71
CA GLN A 223 -12.55 15.36 -11.95
C GLN A 223 -11.57 14.94 -13.05
N GLN A 224 -11.13 15.91 -13.85
CA GLN A 224 -10.10 15.68 -14.86
C GLN A 224 -8.76 15.43 -14.17
N GLN A 225 -8.37 14.16 -14.08
CA GLN A 225 -7.14 13.73 -13.45
C GLN A 225 -6.04 13.62 -14.50
N TRP A 226 -4.88 14.21 -14.20
CA TRP A 226 -3.66 14.02 -14.97
C TRP A 226 -3.02 12.66 -14.65
N CYS A 227 -3.20 12.19 -13.41
CA CYS A 227 -2.78 10.87 -12.98
C CYS A 227 -3.79 10.33 -11.96
N GLY A 228 -4.31 9.11 -12.20
CA GLY A 228 -5.26 8.46 -11.31
C GLY A 228 -4.65 8.00 -9.99
N TRP A 229 -5.50 7.56 -9.07
CA TRP A 229 -5.07 7.00 -7.79
C TRP A 229 -4.31 5.69 -7.99
N HIS A 230 -3.09 5.63 -7.47
CA HIS A 230 -2.26 4.44 -7.49
C HIS A 230 -1.24 4.48 -6.35
N THR A 231 -0.57 3.36 -6.13
CA THR A 231 0.57 3.23 -5.23
C THR A 231 1.76 2.75 -6.05
N ASP A 232 2.95 3.27 -5.78
CA ASP A 232 4.16 2.79 -6.45
C ASP A 232 4.51 1.37 -5.97
N HIS A 233 4.74 0.47 -6.91
CA HIS A 233 5.09 -0.93 -6.60
C HIS A 233 6.55 -1.09 -6.14
N GLY A 234 7.42 -0.12 -6.46
CA GLY A 234 8.85 -0.18 -6.17
C GLY A 234 9.18 -0.05 -4.67
N SER A 235 10.43 0.30 -4.38
CA SER A 235 10.89 0.47 -2.99
C SER A 235 10.68 1.88 -2.48
N ILE A 236 11.21 2.87 -3.19
CA ILE A 236 11.13 4.28 -2.84
C ILE A 236 11.17 5.10 -4.13
N THR A 237 10.34 6.13 -4.20
CA THR A 237 10.24 7.03 -5.35
C THR A 237 10.70 8.41 -4.93
N GLY A 238 11.75 8.90 -5.58
CA GLY A 238 12.18 10.29 -5.46
C GLY A 238 11.48 11.16 -6.49
N LEU A 239 10.83 12.24 -6.06
CA LEU A 239 10.03 13.13 -6.89
C LEU A 239 10.60 14.54 -6.88
N ALA A 240 10.86 15.07 -8.07
CA ALA A 240 11.20 16.47 -8.24
C ALA A 240 9.94 17.35 -8.21
N SER A 241 10.01 18.47 -7.49
CA SER A 241 8.92 19.45 -7.46
C SER A 241 8.52 19.84 -8.89
N ALA A 242 7.22 19.82 -9.17
CA ALA A 242 6.72 20.08 -10.52
C ALA A 242 7.02 21.53 -10.96
N MET A 243 7.26 21.70 -12.25
CA MET A 243 7.40 22.99 -12.92
C MET A 243 6.22 23.17 -13.86
N TYR A 244 5.52 24.29 -13.75
CA TYR A 244 4.45 24.64 -14.69
C TYR A 244 5.03 25.54 -15.77
N THR A 245 4.70 25.27 -17.03
CA THR A 245 5.18 26.09 -18.15
C THR A 245 4.04 26.49 -19.07
N ASP A 246 4.15 27.67 -19.69
CA ASP A 246 3.25 28.10 -20.75
C ASP A 246 3.48 27.33 -22.08
N ALA A 247 2.81 27.78 -23.14
CA ALA A 247 2.94 27.17 -24.47
C ALA A 247 4.34 27.41 -25.08
N GLU A 248 4.97 28.52 -24.73
CA GLU A 248 6.30 28.93 -25.16
C GLU A 248 7.41 28.19 -24.39
N GLY A 249 7.11 27.64 -23.21
CA GLY A 249 8.02 26.89 -22.34
C GLY A 249 8.59 27.71 -21.18
N ASN A 250 8.08 28.90 -20.90
CA ASN A 250 8.49 29.71 -19.77
C ASN A 250 7.83 29.21 -18.48
N GLU A 251 8.55 29.25 -17.36
CA GLU A 251 8.01 28.88 -16.05
C GLU A 251 6.94 29.88 -15.60
N VAL A 252 5.76 29.37 -15.23
CA VAL A 252 4.60 30.15 -14.78
C VAL A 252 3.99 29.54 -13.53
N ALA A 253 3.17 30.30 -12.80
CA ALA A 253 2.37 29.72 -11.72
C ALA A 253 1.15 28.99 -12.30
N CYS A 254 0.77 27.86 -11.69
CA CYS A 254 -0.42 27.10 -12.11
C CYS A 254 -1.74 27.91 -11.97
N GLY A 255 -1.81 28.84 -11.03
CA GLY A 255 -3.00 29.68 -10.77
C GLY A 255 -4.18 28.97 -10.09
N ASP A 256 -4.37 27.66 -10.27
CA ASP A 256 -5.42 26.87 -9.59
C ASP A 256 -4.91 26.24 -8.27
N PRO A 257 -5.45 26.64 -7.10
CA PRO A 257 -5.03 26.08 -5.81
C PRO A 257 -5.45 24.63 -5.58
N HIS A 258 -6.32 24.06 -6.43
CA HIS A 258 -6.76 22.67 -6.34
C HIS A 258 -6.01 21.72 -7.29
N ALA A 259 -5.16 22.25 -8.17
CA ALA A 259 -4.32 21.43 -9.03
C ALA A 259 -3.06 20.96 -8.29
N GLY A 260 -2.54 19.81 -8.71
CA GLY A 260 -1.27 19.27 -8.23
C GLY A 260 -1.37 17.87 -7.62
N LEU A 261 -0.39 17.54 -6.78
CA LEU A 261 -0.24 16.23 -6.16
C LEU A 261 -1.16 16.08 -4.95
N TYR A 262 -1.83 14.94 -4.87
CA TYR A 262 -2.63 14.53 -3.73
C TYR A 262 -2.17 13.17 -3.24
N VAL A 263 -2.25 12.96 -1.92
CA VAL A 263 -1.98 11.69 -1.25
C VAL A 263 -3.17 11.30 -0.40
N THR A 264 -3.34 10.01 -0.16
CA THR A 264 -4.29 9.51 0.84
C THR A 264 -3.57 9.37 2.16
N ASN A 265 -3.97 10.16 3.17
CA ASN A 265 -3.45 10.00 4.52
C ASN A 265 -3.91 8.66 5.12
N ARG A 266 -3.42 8.31 6.31
CA ARG A 266 -3.73 7.02 6.95
C ARG A 266 -5.17 6.89 7.44
N LEU A 267 -5.90 8.00 7.53
CA LEU A 267 -7.34 8.03 7.85
C LEU A 267 -8.22 7.85 6.61
N GLY A 268 -7.63 7.83 5.40
CA GLY A 268 -8.36 7.75 4.14
C GLY A 268 -8.71 9.11 3.53
N ASP A 269 -8.29 10.22 4.16
CA ASP A 269 -8.53 11.56 3.62
C ASP A 269 -7.59 11.87 2.47
N MET A 270 -8.13 12.56 1.47
CA MET A 270 -7.37 13.10 0.36
C MET A 270 -6.72 14.43 0.77
N VAL A 271 -5.39 14.47 0.79
CA VAL A 271 -4.59 15.62 1.21
C VAL A 271 -3.77 16.14 0.03
N ARG A 272 -3.90 17.44 -0.28
CA ARG A 272 -3.05 18.10 -1.27
C ARG A 272 -1.67 18.32 -0.69
N VAL A 273 -0.63 17.91 -1.42
CA VAL A 273 0.76 18.10 -1.01
C VAL A 273 1.46 19.11 -1.92
N VAL A 274 2.14 20.06 -1.30
CA VAL A 274 2.98 21.05 -2.01
C VAL A 274 4.44 20.77 -1.69
N ILE A 275 5.22 20.53 -2.73
CA ILE A 275 6.67 20.29 -2.63
C ILE A 275 7.36 21.59 -3.06
N PRO A 276 8.13 22.27 -2.19
CA PRO A 276 8.87 23.46 -2.58
C PRO A 276 9.85 23.21 -3.75
N PRO A 277 10.10 24.19 -4.64
CA PRO A 277 10.93 24.00 -5.83
C PRO A 277 12.38 23.58 -5.55
N ASP A 278 12.88 23.87 -4.36
CA ASP A 278 14.22 23.57 -3.85
C ASP A 278 14.27 22.29 -2.99
N HIS A 279 13.14 21.56 -2.90
CA HIS A 279 13.05 20.31 -2.15
C HIS A 279 12.95 19.09 -3.08
N ILE A 280 13.53 17.98 -2.65
CA ILE A 280 13.27 16.64 -3.21
C ILE A 280 12.26 15.94 -2.31
N ALA A 281 11.18 15.39 -2.86
CA ALA A 281 10.24 14.59 -2.10
C ALA A 281 10.52 13.09 -2.24
N PHE A 282 10.21 12.31 -1.21
CA PHE A 282 10.27 10.85 -1.27
C PHE A 282 8.98 10.23 -0.76
N GLN A 283 8.50 9.21 -1.47
CA GLN A 283 7.41 8.33 -1.06
C GLN A 283 7.88 6.89 -1.11
N LEU A 284 7.39 6.06 -0.19
CA LEU A 284 7.68 4.63 -0.20
C LEU A 284 6.73 3.89 -1.12
N GLY A 285 7.23 2.83 -1.74
CA GLY A 285 6.46 1.87 -2.51
C GLY A 285 6.20 0.57 -1.75
N GLU A 286 5.42 -0.30 -2.38
CA GLU A 286 4.90 -1.53 -1.76
C GLU A 286 6.01 -2.50 -1.33
N VAL A 287 7.15 -2.56 -2.04
CA VAL A 287 8.27 -3.44 -1.65
C VAL A 287 8.77 -3.11 -0.25
N PHE A 288 9.00 -1.83 0.07
CA PHE A 288 9.46 -1.45 1.41
C PHE A 288 8.37 -1.57 2.47
N GLN A 289 7.09 -1.45 2.09
CA GLN A 289 5.99 -1.78 2.99
C GLN A 289 6.01 -3.27 3.36
N ILE A 290 6.15 -4.15 2.38
CA ILE A 290 6.21 -5.60 2.61
C ILE A 290 7.44 -5.96 3.47
N LEU A 291 8.61 -5.45 3.08
CA LEU A 291 9.87 -5.75 3.78
C LEU A 291 9.94 -5.19 5.20
N SER A 292 9.19 -4.13 5.50
CA SER A 292 9.08 -3.60 6.86
C SER A 292 8.00 -4.27 7.71
N GLY A 293 7.33 -5.31 7.20
CA GLY A 293 6.17 -5.92 7.88
C GLY A 293 5.00 -4.94 8.04
N GLY A 294 4.91 -3.91 7.20
CA GLY A 294 3.90 -2.87 7.27
C GLY A 294 4.19 -1.74 8.26
N ILE A 295 5.35 -1.70 8.91
CA ILE A 295 5.72 -0.53 9.75
C ILE A 295 5.87 0.73 8.89
N LEU A 296 6.54 0.59 7.74
CA LEU A 296 6.59 1.62 6.73
C LEU A 296 5.44 1.39 5.75
N GLN A 297 4.75 2.45 5.36
CA GLN A 297 3.54 2.36 4.54
C GLN A 297 3.75 3.05 3.19
N ALA A 298 3.45 2.30 2.13
CA ALA A 298 3.35 2.84 0.78
C ALA A 298 2.14 3.78 0.71
N THR A 299 2.22 4.81 -0.12
CA THR A 299 1.24 5.91 -0.07
C THR A 299 0.49 6.06 -1.39
N PRO A 300 -0.83 5.79 -1.39
CA PRO A 300 -1.66 6.07 -2.55
C PRO A 300 -1.63 7.56 -2.88
N HIS A 301 -1.50 7.88 -4.17
CA HIS A 301 -1.41 9.26 -4.64
C HIS A 301 -2.00 9.44 -6.04
N CYS A 302 -2.32 10.68 -6.39
CA CYS A 302 -2.85 11.07 -7.69
C CYS A 302 -2.42 12.51 -8.06
N VAL A 303 -2.63 12.91 -9.32
CA VAL A 303 -2.39 14.29 -9.77
C VAL A 303 -3.65 14.85 -10.41
N ILE A 304 -4.15 15.94 -9.83
CA ILE A 304 -5.36 16.64 -10.28
C ILE A 304 -4.97 17.77 -11.25
N ALA A 305 -5.66 17.84 -12.40
CA ALA A 305 -5.46 18.89 -13.39
C ALA A 305 -6.18 20.20 -12.97
N PRO A 306 -5.73 21.37 -13.46
CA PRO A 306 -6.45 22.63 -13.32
C PRO A 306 -7.84 22.55 -13.92
N ARG A 307 -8.81 23.24 -13.31
CA ARG A 307 -10.18 23.28 -13.82
C ARG A 307 -10.26 24.07 -15.14
N SER A 308 -10.98 23.52 -16.13
CA SER A 308 -11.27 24.20 -17.39
C SER A 308 -12.41 25.23 -17.26
N GLY A 309 -12.38 26.28 -18.09
CA GLY A 309 -13.09 27.56 -17.89
C GLY A 309 -14.64 27.54 -17.84
N SER A 310 -15.32 26.41 -18.03
CA SER A 310 -16.78 26.33 -17.96
C SER A 310 -17.34 26.38 -16.53
N SER A 311 -16.48 26.28 -15.51
CA SER A 311 -16.85 26.10 -14.09
C SER A 311 -16.45 27.25 -13.17
N LEU A 312 -15.84 28.31 -13.71
CA LEU A 312 -15.36 29.45 -12.94
C LEU A 312 -16.49 30.50 -12.80
N GLU A 313 -16.73 30.97 -11.58
CA GLU A 313 -17.69 32.05 -11.31
C GLU A 313 -17.34 33.30 -12.12
N LYS A 314 -18.37 34.05 -12.55
CA LYS A 314 -18.26 35.21 -13.47
C LYS A 314 -17.22 36.27 -13.06
N THR A 315 -16.83 36.33 -11.80
CA THR A 315 -15.87 37.26 -11.19
C THR A 315 -14.40 36.92 -11.45
N GLN A 316 -14.05 35.72 -11.94
CA GLN A 316 -12.66 35.32 -12.22
C GLN A 316 -12.29 35.34 -13.72
N ARG A 317 -13.16 35.86 -14.59
CA ARG A 317 -12.93 35.95 -16.04
C ARG A 317 -11.84 36.94 -16.46
N GLU A 318 -11.39 37.81 -15.55
CA GLU A 318 -10.38 38.84 -15.87
C GLU A 318 -8.93 38.36 -15.72
N THR A 319 -8.70 37.24 -15.04
CA THR A 319 -7.40 36.55 -15.02
C THR A 319 -7.36 35.52 -16.13
N GLN A 320 -6.52 35.77 -17.14
CA GLN A 320 -6.28 34.92 -18.31
C GLN A 320 -6.31 33.43 -17.95
N GLN A 321 -7.12 32.69 -18.70
CA GLN A 321 -7.23 31.24 -18.73
C GLN A 321 -5.85 30.66 -19.12
N ILE A 322 -5.06 30.20 -18.14
CA ILE A 322 -3.69 29.72 -18.43
C ILE A 322 -3.73 28.23 -18.77
N SER A 323 -3.65 27.93 -20.07
CA SER A 323 -3.30 26.60 -20.56
C SER A 323 -1.85 26.31 -20.18
N VAL A 324 -1.63 25.53 -19.11
CA VAL A 324 -0.29 25.21 -18.60
C VAL A 324 0.05 23.74 -18.80
N HIS A 325 1.31 23.50 -19.16
CA HIS A 325 1.94 22.18 -19.01
C HIS A 325 2.39 21.99 -17.56
N ARG A 326 2.36 20.75 -17.06
CA ARG A 326 3.01 20.38 -15.80
C ARG A 326 4.14 19.40 -16.09
N ASN A 327 5.37 19.81 -15.82
CA ASN A 327 6.57 19.00 -16.00
C ASN A 327 7.08 18.52 -14.64
N THR A 328 7.44 17.25 -14.52
CA THR A 328 8.03 16.70 -13.29
C THR A 328 8.90 15.50 -13.62
N PHE A 329 9.72 15.07 -12.67
CA PHE A 329 10.60 13.93 -12.81
C PHE A 329 10.45 13.02 -11.59
N ALA A 330 10.21 11.75 -11.84
CA ALA A 330 10.16 10.71 -10.80
C ALA A 330 11.29 9.71 -11.03
N LEU A 331 12.02 9.35 -9.98
CA LEU A 331 12.98 8.26 -9.97
C LEU A 331 12.43 7.12 -9.12
N PHE A 332 12.06 6.03 -9.79
CA PHE A 332 11.67 4.79 -9.15
C PHE A 332 12.95 4.02 -8.77
N MET A 333 13.27 4.01 -7.48
CA MET A 333 14.31 3.16 -6.93
C MET A 333 13.68 1.80 -6.59
N GLN A 334 14.17 0.74 -7.21
CA GLN A 334 13.54 -0.57 -7.19
C GLN A 334 14.59 -1.67 -7.07
N PRO A 335 14.24 -2.84 -6.50
CA PRO A 335 15.14 -3.99 -6.43
C PRO A 335 15.49 -4.51 -7.82
N ARG A 336 16.47 -5.42 -7.90
CA ARG A 336 16.74 -6.18 -9.12
C ARG A 336 15.53 -7.07 -9.46
N TRP A 337 15.26 -7.29 -10.75
CA TRP A 337 14.18 -8.18 -11.21
C TRP A 337 14.33 -9.63 -10.71
N ASP A 338 15.56 -10.08 -10.48
CA ASP A 338 15.92 -11.43 -10.02
C ASP A 338 16.36 -11.46 -8.54
N GLY A 339 16.32 -10.32 -7.86
CA GLY A 339 16.72 -10.21 -6.46
C GLY A 339 15.72 -10.94 -5.58
N VAL A 340 16.14 -12.04 -4.96
CA VAL A 340 15.34 -12.69 -3.92
C VAL A 340 15.28 -11.75 -2.72
N LEU A 341 14.07 -11.32 -2.38
CA LEU A 341 13.80 -10.49 -1.23
C LEU A 341 13.18 -11.37 -0.15
N HIS A 342 13.83 -11.42 1.02
CA HIS A 342 13.26 -12.09 2.17
C HIS A 342 12.32 -11.10 2.83
N CYS A 343 11.02 -11.33 2.67
CA CYS A 343 10.07 -10.75 3.59
C CYS A 343 10.52 -11.16 5.00
N PRO A 344 10.53 -10.23 5.98
CA PRO A 344 10.70 -10.65 7.37
C PRO A 344 9.73 -11.80 7.60
N ASP A 345 10.21 -12.90 8.20
CA ASP A 345 9.48 -14.16 8.35
C ASP A 345 8.01 -13.86 8.49
N ALA A 346 7.21 -14.35 7.52
CA ALA A 346 5.79 -14.05 7.39
C ALA A 346 5.21 -13.98 8.78
N ILE A 347 4.97 -12.74 9.28
CA ILE A 347 4.80 -12.39 10.69
C ILE A 347 4.77 -13.66 11.54
N ASP A 348 5.91 -14.09 12.13
CA ASP A 348 6.00 -15.38 12.86
C ASP A 348 4.65 -15.63 13.54
N HIS A 349 3.90 -16.57 12.98
CA HIS A 349 2.53 -16.80 13.42
C HIS A 349 2.51 -17.31 14.86
N GLY A 350 3.70 -17.66 15.40
CA GLY A 350 3.88 -18.46 16.58
C GLY A 350 3.23 -19.81 16.39
N LYS A 351 3.47 -20.71 17.34
CA LYS A 351 2.37 -21.63 17.68
C LYS A 351 1.23 -20.77 18.24
N PRO A 352 -0.02 -20.97 17.81
CA PRO A 352 -1.14 -20.26 18.42
C PRO A 352 -1.17 -20.57 19.92
N HIS A 353 -1.46 -19.57 20.75
CA HIS A 353 -1.77 -19.83 22.14
C HIS A 353 -3.19 -20.40 22.21
N ILE A 354 -3.34 -21.58 22.83
CA ILE A 354 -4.60 -22.31 22.86
C ILE A 354 -5.17 -22.31 24.28
N TYR A 355 -6.45 -21.97 24.40
CA TYR A 355 -7.17 -21.92 25.66
C TYR A 355 -8.50 -22.63 25.56
N ARG A 356 -8.98 -23.15 26.68
CA ARG A 356 -10.33 -23.69 26.81
C ARG A 356 -11.30 -22.54 27.12
N LEU A 357 -11.85 -21.91 26.07
CA LEU A 357 -12.77 -20.77 26.22
C LEU A 357 -14.05 -21.16 26.98
N THR A 358 -14.63 -22.31 26.62
CA THR A 358 -15.75 -22.97 27.29
C THR A 358 -15.53 -24.49 27.27
N PRO A 359 -16.36 -25.31 27.94
CA PRO A 359 -16.23 -26.77 27.85
C PRO A 359 -16.29 -27.33 26.42
N THR A 360 -16.93 -26.62 25.49
CA THR A 360 -17.13 -27.06 24.10
C THR A 360 -16.44 -26.18 23.06
N THR A 361 -15.78 -25.09 23.46
CA THR A 361 -15.20 -24.11 22.53
C THR A 361 -13.75 -23.82 22.89
N LYS A 362 -12.86 -23.91 21.91
CA LYS A 362 -11.44 -23.55 22.03
C LYS A 362 -11.21 -22.11 21.55
N LEU A 363 -10.29 -21.42 22.19
CA LEU A 363 -9.78 -20.11 21.78
C LEU A 363 -8.35 -20.27 21.28
N PHE A 364 -8.09 -19.72 20.10
CA PHE A 364 -6.78 -19.66 19.47
C PHE A 364 -6.36 -18.19 19.32
N LEU A 365 -5.30 -17.80 20.00
CA LEU A 365 -4.68 -16.49 19.80
C LEU A 365 -3.49 -16.66 18.85
N ARG A 366 -3.58 -16.06 17.67
CA ARG A 366 -2.60 -16.23 16.61
C ARG A 366 -2.11 -14.89 16.12
N ARG A 367 -0.80 -14.75 15.97
CA ARG A 367 -0.25 -13.59 15.27
C ARG A 367 -0.44 -13.75 13.76
N GLY A 368 -0.84 -12.71 13.04
CA GLY A 368 -0.79 -12.71 11.56
C GLY A 368 -2.02 -12.15 10.85
N ASP A 369 -2.08 -12.43 9.53
CA ASP A 369 -3.10 -11.92 8.61
C ASP A 369 -4.35 -12.82 8.60
N ILE A 370 -5.48 -12.25 9.01
CA ILE A 370 -6.79 -12.93 9.05
C ILE A 370 -7.25 -13.47 7.69
N THR A 371 -6.78 -12.91 6.57
CA THR A 371 -7.14 -13.41 5.23
C THR A 371 -6.55 -14.80 4.93
N THR A 372 -5.55 -15.23 5.71
CA THR A 372 -4.95 -16.57 5.63
C THR A 372 -5.71 -17.63 6.42
N PHE A 373 -6.74 -17.23 7.18
CA PHE A 373 -7.54 -18.16 7.97
C PHE A 373 -8.19 -19.23 7.11
N ALA A 374 -7.99 -20.48 7.53
CA ALA A 374 -8.61 -21.67 6.98
C ALA A 374 -9.20 -22.46 8.15
N GLY A 375 -10.45 -22.17 8.46
CA GLY A 375 -11.16 -22.86 9.54
C GLY A 375 -11.86 -24.13 9.04
N ASP A 376 -12.03 -25.09 9.95
CA ASP A 376 -12.74 -26.32 9.68
C ASP A 376 -14.26 -26.12 9.54
N GLY A 377 -14.90 -27.05 8.84
CA GLY A 377 -16.35 -27.07 8.65
C GLY A 377 -16.91 -25.80 8.00
N VAL A 378 -18.05 -25.32 8.50
CA VAL A 378 -18.60 -24.02 8.08
C VAL A 378 -17.82 -22.93 8.79
N SER A 379 -16.89 -22.28 8.09
CA SER A 379 -16.01 -21.27 8.66
C SER A 379 -16.36 -19.84 8.26
N ALA A 380 -16.07 -18.89 9.16
CA ALA A 380 -16.28 -17.45 8.94
C ALA A 380 -15.05 -16.61 9.35
N ILE A 381 -14.77 -15.56 8.59
CA ILE A 381 -13.93 -14.45 9.08
C ILE A 381 -14.80 -13.25 9.43
N VAL A 382 -14.39 -12.50 10.44
CA VAL A 382 -15.01 -11.25 10.84
C VAL A 382 -14.23 -10.10 10.23
N ASN A 383 -14.94 -9.27 9.46
CA ASN A 383 -14.40 -8.07 8.87
C ASN A 383 -14.72 -6.86 9.76
N ALA A 384 -13.69 -6.14 10.21
CA ALA A 384 -13.81 -4.86 10.91
C ALA A 384 -14.12 -3.74 9.89
N ALA A 385 -15.40 -3.62 9.54
CA ALA A 385 -15.89 -2.75 8.49
C ALA A 385 -16.25 -1.34 9.00
N ASN A 386 -16.53 -0.43 8.05
CA ASN A 386 -17.21 0.84 8.31
C ASN A 386 -18.72 0.74 8.03
N GLU A 387 -19.49 1.77 8.41
CA GLU A 387 -20.96 1.75 8.34
C GLU A 387 -21.55 1.62 6.93
N ARG A 388 -20.73 1.89 5.90
CA ARG A 388 -21.11 1.73 4.50
C ARG A 388 -20.97 0.28 4.04
N MET A 389 -20.08 -0.51 4.63
CA MET A 389 -19.71 -1.88 4.21
C MET A 389 -19.28 -2.00 2.74
N LEU A 390 -18.69 -0.97 2.14
CA LEU A 390 -18.29 -1.00 0.71
C LEU A 390 -16.77 -1.00 0.53
N GLY A 391 -16.06 -1.67 1.43
CA GLY A 391 -14.61 -1.63 1.53
C GLY A 391 -14.06 -0.38 2.23
N GLY A 392 -12.75 -0.38 2.41
CA GLY A 392 -12.01 0.56 3.26
C GLY A 392 -10.52 0.21 3.35
N GLY A 393 -9.85 0.72 4.39
CA GLY A 393 -8.46 0.42 4.72
C GLY A 393 -8.30 -0.69 5.77
N GLY A 394 -7.07 -0.91 6.25
CA GLY A 394 -6.80 -1.87 7.34
C GLY A 394 -7.26 -3.31 7.02
N VAL A 395 -7.93 -3.94 8.00
CA VAL A 395 -8.48 -5.30 7.88
C VAL A 395 -9.53 -5.40 6.77
N ASP A 396 -10.42 -4.40 6.66
CA ASP A 396 -11.47 -4.35 5.64
C ASP A 396 -10.87 -4.33 4.23
N GLY A 397 -9.86 -3.49 4.02
CA GLY A 397 -9.11 -3.45 2.76
C GLY A 397 -8.39 -4.77 2.45
N ALA A 398 -7.78 -5.41 3.45
CA ALA A 398 -7.11 -6.70 3.27
C ALA A 398 -8.10 -7.79 2.85
N ILE A 399 -9.24 -7.90 3.54
CA ILE A 399 -10.28 -8.87 3.22
C ILE A 399 -10.85 -8.60 1.82
N HIS A 400 -11.15 -7.36 1.45
CA HIS A 400 -11.64 -7.04 0.10
C HIS A 400 -10.64 -7.37 -1.00
N ARG A 401 -9.33 -7.13 -0.77
CA ARG A 401 -8.28 -7.51 -1.74
C ARG A 401 -8.18 -9.02 -1.92
N ALA A 402 -8.23 -9.78 -0.82
CA ALA A 402 -8.17 -11.24 -0.87
C ALA A 402 -9.45 -11.85 -1.48
N ALA A 403 -10.61 -11.26 -1.17
CA ALA A 403 -11.92 -11.72 -1.61
C ALA A 403 -12.22 -11.45 -3.08
N GLY A 404 -11.62 -10.41 -3.67
CA GLY A 404 -11.93 -9.97 -5.02
C GLY A 404 -13.19 -9.10 -5.13
N PRO A 405 -13.53 -8.63 -6.34
CA PRO A 405 -14.65 -7.71 -6.58
C PRO A 405 -16.02 -8.29 -6.19
N GLU A 406 -16.17 -9.62 -6.16
CA GLU A 406 -17.42 -10.31 -5.85
C GLU A 406 -17.92 -10.01 -4.44
N LEU A 407 -17.02 -9.79 -3.48
CA LEU A 407 -17.40 -9.40 -2.12
C LEU A 407 -18.05 -8.02 -2.10
N LEU A 408 -17.56 -7.08 -2.89
CA LEU A 408 -18.14 -5.74 -2.96
C LEU A 408 -19.57 -5.79 -3.50
N ASP A 409 -19.83 -6.65 -4.50
CA ASP A 409 -21.18 -6.82 -5.04
C ASP A 409 -22.13 -7.49 -4.04
N ALA A 410 -21.64 -8.49 -3.29
CA ALA A 410 -22.39 -9.06 -2.18
C ALA A 410 -22.73 -8.02 -1.11
N CYS A 411 -21.79 -7.12 -0.78
CA CYS A 411 -22.02 -6.03 0.16
C CYS A 411 -23.03 -5.00 -0.35
N LYS A 412 -23.01 -4.67 -1.65
CA LYS A 412 -24.00 -3.77 -2.27
C LYS A 412 -25.42 -4.34 -2.21
N ALA A 413 -25.56 -5.66 -2.20
CA ALA A 413 -26.85 -6.34 -2.07
C ALA A 413 -27.43 -6.28 -0.64
N VAL A 414 -26.62 -5.96 0.38
CA VAL A 414 -27.09 -5.78 1.76
C VAL A 414 -27.96 -4.52 1.84
N ARG A 415 -29.20 -4.67 2.33
CA ARG A 415 -30.17 -3.57 2.44
C ARG A 415 -29.67 -2.45 3.35
N VAL A 416 -29.81 -1.21 2.89
CA VAL A 416 -29.60 -0.01 3.71
C VAL A 416 -30.77 0.15 4.68
N GLY A 417 -30.47 0.27 5.97
CA GLY A 417 -31.47 0.46 7.03
C GLY A 417 -32.10 1.86 7.01
N SER A 418 -33.10 2.08 7.85
CA SER A 418 -33.79 3.37 7.98
C SER A 418 -32.87 4.52 8.44
N SER A 419 -31.73 4.20 9.06
CA SER A 419 -30.68 5.14 9.45
C SER A 419 -29.79 5.60 8.29
N GLY A 420 -30.00 5.09 7.07
CA GLY A 420 -29.14 5.37 5.90
C GLY A 420 -27.82 4.58 5.89
N LYS A 421 -27.60 3.69 6.88
CA LYS A 421 -26.39 2.87 7.03
C LYS A 421 -26.66 1.42 6.65
N ARG A 422 -25.68 0.71 6.09
CA ARG A 422 -25.80 -0.75 5.85
C ARG A 422 -25.58 -1.53 7.13
N CYS A 423 -24.60 -1.12 7.92
CA CYS A 423 -24.31 -1.68 9.23
C CYS A 423 -24.00 -0.56 10.22
N PRO A 424 -24.91 -0.22 11.13
CA PRO A 424 -24.63 0.72 12.21
C PRO A 424 -23.49 0.25 13.12
N THR A 425 -22.82 1.19 13.77
CA THR A 425 -21.84 0.89 14.82
C THR A 425 -22.45 0.01 15.91
N GLY A 426 -21.75 -1.08 16.27
CA GLY A 426 -22.19 -2.09 17.24
C GLY A 426 -23.03 -3.22 16.63
N GLU A 427 -23.34 -3.19 15.34
CA GLU A 427 -24.06 -4.25 14.64
C GLU A 427 -23.16 -5.06 13.69
N ALA A 428 -23.70 -6.16 13.16
CA ALA A 428 -23.04 -6.96 12.14
C ALA A 428 -24.01 -7.37 11.00
N ARG A 429 -23.44 -7.74 9.83
CA ARG A 429 -24.13 -8.27 8.65
C ARG A 429 -23.30 -9.41 8.07
N ILE A 430 -23.95 -10.38 7.44
CA ILE A 430 -23.27 -11.56 6.88
C ILE A 430 -23.39 -11.62 5.37
N THR A 431 -22.28 -11.86 4.68
CA THR A 431 -22.23 -12.26 3.28
C THR A 431 -21.79 -13.72 3.20
N ARG A 432 -22.38 -14.48 2.27
CA ARG A 432 -22.13 -15.92 2.11
C ARG A 432 -21.58 -16.18 0.73
N GLY A 433 -20.58 -17.06 0.64
CA GLY A 433 -19.96 -17.44 -0.62
C GLY A 433 -18.47 -17.69 -0.47
N ASN A 434 -17.91 -18.33 -1.49
CA ASN A 434 -16.47 -18.49 -1.63
C ASN A 434 -15.95 -17.27 -2.40
N PHE A 435 -15.24 -16.38 -1.71
CA PHE A 435 -14.74 -15.14 -2.31
C PHE A 435 -13.23 -15.23 -2.54
N GLY A 436 -12.83 -15.20 -3.82
CA GLY A 436 -11.43 -15.09 -4.22
C GLY A 436 -10.52 -16.11 -3.55
N ALA A 437 -9.46 -15.61 -2.90
CA ALA A 437 -8.44 -16.40 -2.22
C ALA A 437 -8.83 -16.82 -0.78
N LEU A 438 -9.97 -16.33 -0.26
CA LEU A 438 -10.39 -16.63 1.11
C LEU A 438 -10.91 -18.06 1.21
N LYS A 439 -10.40 -18.79 2.21
CA LYS A 439 -10.75 -20.19 2.49
C LYS A 439 -11.89 -20.32 3.51
N VAL A 440 -12.86 -19.43 3.43
CA VAL A 440 -14.03 -19.41 4.32
C VAL A 440 -15.33 -19.34 3.53
N SER A 441 -16.39 -19.82 4.15
CA SER A 441 -17.73 -19.87 3.57
C SER A 441 -18.57 -18.62 3.85
N HIS A 442 -18.19 -17.86 4.87
CA HIS A 442 -18.92 -16.69 5.36
C HIS A 442 -17.97 -15.53 5.69
N ILE A 443 -18.42 -14.31 5.44
CA ILE A 443 -17.77 -13.10 5.94
C ILE A 443 -18.79 -12.32 6.77
N ILE A 444 -18.47 -12.11 8.03
CA ILE A 444 -19.30 -11.35 8.97
C ILE A 444 -18.72 -9.95 9.08
N HIS A 445 -19.38 -8.96 8.50
CA HIS A 445 -18.98 -7.56 8.55
C HIS A 445 -19.57 -6.92 9.80
N THR A 446 -18.71 -6.38 10.67
CA THR A 446 -19.14 -5.74 11.91
C THR A 446 -18.47 -4.37 12.05
N VAL A 447 -19.16 -3.41 12.66
CA VAL A 447 -18.65 -2.05 12.83
C VAL A 447 -18.38 -1.79 14.29
N GLY A 448 -17.10 -1.70 14.65
CA GLY A 448 -16.68 -1.27 15.98
C GLY A 448 -16.74 0.25 16.16
N PRO A 449 -16.77 0.75 17.40
CA PRO A 449 -16.78 2.19 17.67
C PRO A 449 -15.39 2.82 17.47
N THR A 450 -15.35 4.10 17.10
CA THR A 450 -14.19 4.96 17.37
C THR A 450 -14.10 5.17 18.88
N TYR A 451 -12.91 5.01 19.45
CA TYR A 451 -12.72 5.14 20.89
C TYR A 451 -12.82 6.60 21.33
N SER A 452 -13.70 6.87 22.30
CA SER A 452 -13.73 8.12 23.05
C SER A 452 -13.36 7.89 24.51
N ASP A 453 -14.10 6.99 25.15
CA ASP A 453 -13.97 6.58 26.53
C ASP A 453 -14.63 5.21 26.69
N GLU A 454 -14.27 4.47 27.73
CA GLU A 454 -14.78 3.11 27.92
C GLU A 454 -16.29 3.05 28.19
N GLY A 455 -16.87 4.07 28.85
CA GLY A 455 -18.30 4.10 29.17
C GLY A 455 -19.18 4.23 27.93
N THR A 456 -18.73 5.02 26.94
CA THR A 456 -19.45 5.23 25.67
C THR A 456 -19.10 4.15 24.64
N SER A 457 -17.81 3.87 24.44
CA SER A 457 -17.35 2.97 23.39
C SER A 457 -17.45 1.49 23.80
N GLY A 458 -17.33 1.16 25.08
CA GLY A 458 -17.37 -0.22 25.57
C GLY A 458 -18.65 -0.99 25.22
N PRO A 459 -19.85 -0.44 25.48
CA PRO A 459 -21.10 -1.09 25.10
C PRO A 459 -21.23 -1.35 23.60
N LEU A 460 -20.71 -0.45 22.75
CA LEU A 460 -20.73 -0.60 21.29
C LEU A 460 -19.74 -1.67 20.82
N LEU A 461 -18.54 -1.71 21.40
CA LEU A 461 -17.56 -2.76 21.09
C LEU A 461 -18.11 -4.15 21.51
N LYS A 462 -18.69 -4.24 22.71
CA LYS A 462 -19.38 -5.45 23.19
C LYS A 462 -20.51 -5.84 22.23
N SER A 463 -21.30 -4.88 21.76
CA SER A 463 -22.36 -5.14 20.79
C SER A 463 -21.82 -5.66 19.44
N ALA A 464 -20.68 -5.17 18.96
CA ALA A 464 -20.07 -5.61 17.70
C ALA A 464 -19.61 -7.08 17.76
N TYR A 465 -18.99 -7.50 18.87
CA TYR A 465 -18.62 -8.91 19.10
C TYR A 465 -19.86 -9.79 19.27
N ARG A 466 -20.82 -9.38 20.10
CA ARG A 466 -22.10 -10.09 20.29
C ARG A 466 -22.85 -10.31 18.98
N SER A 467 -23.04 -9.26 18.19
CA SER A 467 -23.76 -9.34 16.90
C SER A 467 -23.05 -10.31 15.94
N SER A 468 -21.72 -10.31 15.95
CA SER A 468 -20.93 -11.24 15.13
C SER A 468 -21.14 -12.69 15.56
N MET A 469 -21.05 -12.97 16.87
CA MET A 469 -21.26 -14.31 17.43
C MET A 469 -22.70 -14.80 17.22
N ALA A 470 -23.69 -13.91 17.35
CA ALA A 470 -25.09 -14.23 17.06
C ALA A 470 -25.26 -14.70 15.61
N LEU A 471 -24.73 -13.94 14.64
CA LEU A 471 -24.76 -14.35 13.23
C LEU A 471 -24.01 -15.66 12.96
N ALA A 472 -22.89 -15.89 13.64
CA ALA A 472 -22.13 -17.13 13.52
C ALA A 472 -22.98 -18.34 13.98
N ASN A 473 -23.60 -18.23 15.16
CA ASN A 473 -24.47 -19.26 15.71
C ASN A 473 -25.72 -19.50 14.85
N GLU A 474 -26.41 -18.44 14.39
CA GLU A 474 -27.57 -18.52 13.50
C GLU A 474 -27.24 -19.26 12.19
N ASN A 475 -25.99 -19.13 11.72
CA ASN A 475 -25.49 -19.76 10.50
C ASN A 475 -24.76 -21.08 10.72
N LYS A 476 -24.76 -21.58 11.96
CA LYS A 476 -24.10 -22.84 12.35
C LYS A 476 -22.61 -22.86 11.96
N VAL A 477 -21.95 -21.71 12.08
CA VAL A 477 -20.51 -21.58 11.89
C VAL A 477 -19.81 -22.42 12.97
N TYR A 478 -18.88 -23.26 12.52
CA TYR A 478 -18.06 -24.12 13.37
C TYR A 478 -16.80 -23.40 13.86
N SER A 479 -16.04 -22.78 12.94
CA SER A 479 -14.84 -22.00 13.25
C SER A 479 -14.98 -20.55 12.80
N ILE A 480 -14.70 -19.60 13.70
CA ILE A 480 -14.78 -18.16 13.42
C ILE A 480 -13.47 -17.44 13.77
N ALA A 481 -13.00 -16.56 12.90
CA ALA A 481 -11.82 -15.73 13.13
C ALA A 481 -12.17 -14.25 13.28
N PHE A 482 -11.66 -13.62 14.35
CA PHE A 482 -11.80 -12.21 14.66
C PHE A 482 -10.46 -11.46 14.50
N PRO A 483 -10.47 -10.20 14.04
CA PRO A 483 -9.39 -9.28 14.27
C PRO A 483 -9.54 -8.60 15.64
N ALA A 484 -8.55 -7.80 16.04
CA ALA A 484 -8.69 -6.84 17.15
C ALA A 484 -9.58 -5.65 16.72
N ILE A 485 -10.90 -5.79 16.85
CA ILE A 485 -11.88 -4.78 16.39
C ILE A 485 -11.62 -3.45 17.10
N SER A 486 -11.68 -2.34 16.34
CA SER A 486 -11.44 -0.97 16.79
C SER A 486 -10.04 -0.63 17.33
N CYS A 487 -9.10 -1.58 17.38
CA CYS A 487 -7.77 -1.36 17.98
C CYS A 487 -6.75 -0.70 17.05
N GLY A 488 -7.06 -0.59 15.75
CA GLY A 488 -6.24 0.12 14.77
C GLY A 488 -6.57 1.61 14.71
N VAL A 489 -6.99 2.10 13.55
CA VAL A 489 -7.33 3.52 13.31
C VAL A 489 -8.36 4.08 14.29
N TYR A 490 -9.24 3.24 14.84
CA TYR A 490 -10.26 3.65 15.81
C TYR A 490 -9.74 3.78 17.25
N GLY A 491 -8.47 3.45 17.51
CA GLY A 491 -7.73 3.85 18.70
C GLY A 491 -8.17 3.20 20.01
N TYR A 492 -8.92 2.10 19.98
CA TYR A 492 -9.37 1.44 21.21
C TYR A 492 -8.18 0.87 22.00
N PRO A 493 -8.01 1.19 23.30
CA PRO A 493 -6.88 0.69 24.08
C PRO A 493 -6.88 -0.84 24.19
N LEU A 494 -5.75 -1.43 23.84
CA LEU A 494 -5.59 -2.89 23.66
C LEU A 494 -6.04 -3.70 24.87
N ALA A 495 -5.60 -3.36 26.08
CA ALA A 495 -5.95 -4.11 27.29
C ALA A 495 -7.47 -4.15 27.52
N THR A 496 -8.15 -2.99 27.42
CA THR A 496 -9.60 -2.91 27.60
C THR A 496 -10.38 -3.57 26.46
N ALA A 497 -9.86 -3.50 25.22
CA ALA A 497 -10.46 -4.15 24.07
C ALA A 497 -10.35 -5.68 24.17
N ALA A 498 -9.18 -6.20 24.57
CA ALA A 498 -8.93 -7.62 24.79
C ALA A 498 -9.93 -8.20 25.81
N ARG A 499 -10.07 -7.54 26.96
CA ARG A 499 -11.06 -7.91 27.99
C ARG A 499 -12.47 -7.99 27.43
N ILE A 500 -12.96 -6.90 26.81
CA ILE A 500 -14.32 -6.85 26.25
C ILE A 500 -14.51 -7.94 25.19
N ALA A 501 -13.53 -8.15 24.32
CA ALA A 501 -13.58 -9.14 23.24
C ALA A 501 -13.68 -10.56 23.80
N LEU A 502 -12.76 -10.96 24.67
CA LEU A 502 -12.69 -12.31 25.23
C LEU A 502 -13.88 -12.61 26.14
N GLU A 503 -14.28 -11.68 27.01
CA GLU A 503 -15.47 -11.83 27.84
C GLU A 503 -16.73 -12.00 26.99
N THR A 504 -16.93 -11.14 25.99
CA THR A 504 -18.14 -11.19 25.15
C THR A 504 -18.18 -12.45 24.30
N VAL A 505 -17.07 -12.83 23.66
CA VAL A 505 -17.04 -14.06 22.85
C VAL A 505 -17.28 -15.29 23.71
N ARG A 506 -16.74 -15.33 24.95
CA ARG A 506 -17.01 -16.40 25.90
C ARG A 506 -18.49 -16.46 26.31
N GLU A 507 -19.10 -15.32 26.61
CA GLU A 507 -20.54 -15.21 26.95
C GLU A 507 -21.44 -15.69 25.81
N GLU A 508 -21.06 -15.41 24.56
CA GLU A 508 -21.88 -15.65 23.36
C GLU A 508 -21.48 -16.94 22.61
N ALA A 509 -20.56 -17.73 23.19
CA ALA A 509 -20.18 -19.04 22.66
C ALA A 509 -21.40 -19.98 22.71
N GLY A 510 -21.99 -20.21 21.54
CA GLY A 510 -23.22 -21.00 21.41
C GLY A 510 -22.96 -22.49 21.17
N GLU A 511 -24.00 -23.20 20.74
CA GLU A 511 -23.94 -24.64 20.51
C GLU A 511 -23.04 -25.04 19.33
N TYR A 512 -22.91 -24.18 18.30
CA TYR A 512 -22.26 -24.54 17.04
C TYR A 512 -20.79 -24.14 16.94
N VAL A 513 -20.42 -22.99 17.50
CA VAL A 513 -19.04 -22.48 17.42
C VAL A 513 -18.13 -23.31 18.33
N ARG A 514 -17.24 -24.10 17.73
CA ARG A 514 -16.25 -24.93 18.42
C ARG A 514 -14.88 -24.28 18.50
N GLU A 515 -14.57 -23.39 17.58
CA GLU A 515 -13.28 -22.73 17.53
C GLU A 515 -13.43 -21.24 17.28
N VAL A 516 -12.83 -20.45 18.16
CA VAL A 516 -12.71 -19.02 17.98
C VAL A 516 -11.24 -18.66 17.85
N TYR A 517 -10.91 -17.98 16.76
CA TYR A 517 -9.57 -17.50 16.49
C TYR A 517 -9.54 -15.98 16.64
N PHE A 518 -8.48 -15.46 17.25
CA PHE A 518 -8.11 -14.06 17.11
C PHE A 518 -6.82 -13.97 16.29
N TYR A 519 -6.92 -13.35 15.12
CA TYR A 519 -5.79 -13.00 14.26
C TYR A 519 -5.32 -11.59 14.60
N LEU A 520 -4.19 -11.52 15.30
CA LEU A 520 -3.65 -10.32 15.89
C LEU A 520 -2.42 -9.90 15.07
N PHE A 521 -2.46 -8.73 14.43
CA PHE A 521 -1.45 -8.36 13.44
C PHE A 521 -0.07 -8.11 14.07
N GLY A 522 -0.03 -7.40 15.21
CA GLY A 522 1.20 -7.04 15.89
C GLY A 522 1.44 -7.76 17.22
N GLU A 523 2.69 -7.74 17.68
CA GLU A 523 3.10 -8.29 18.99
C GLU A 523 2.39 -7.64 20.18
N LYS A 524 2.01 -6.36 20.07
CA LYS A 524 1.33 -5.65 21.15
C LYS A 524 -0.09 -6.18 21.35
N GLU A 525 -0.79 -6.45 20.25
CA GLU A 525 -2.12 -7.07 20.23
C GLU A 525 -2.04 -8.49 20.79
N VAL A 526 -1.09 -9.31 20.31
CA VAL A 526 -0.86 -10.68 20.81
C VAL A 526 -0.65 -10.66 22.32
N ARG A 527 0.28 -9.82 22.80
CA ARG A 527 0.56 -9.71 24.22
C ARG A 527 -0.68 -9.33 25.03
N ALA A 528 -1.42 -8.30 24.62
CA ALA A 528 -2.60 -7.84 25.35
C ALA A 528 -3.70 -8.92 25.42
N TRP A 529 -3.95 -9.65 24.33
CA TRP A 529 -4.91 -10.76 24.32
C TRP A 529 -4.43 -11.96 25.14
N THR A 530 -3.14 -12.30 25.07
CA THR A 530 -2.55 -13.39 25.85
C THR A 530 -2.56 -13.07 27.35
N GLU A 531 -2.19 -11.85 27.76
CA GLU A 531 -2.22 -11.43 29.17
C GLU A 531 -3.65 -11.49 29.75
N GLU A 532 -4.65 -11.04 28.97
CA GLU A 532 -6.05 -11.12 29.39
C GLU A 532 -6.56 -12.57 29.45
N ALA A 533 -6.23 -13.39 28.46
CA ALA A 533 -6.59 -14.81 28.45
C ALA A 533 -5.96 -15.56 29.62
N ASP A 534 -4.67 -15.35 29.89
CA ASP A 534 -3.94 -15.92 31.03
C ASP A 534 -4.58 -15.55 32.37
N ALA A 535 -5.14 -14.35 32.47
CA ALA A 535 -5.80 -13.88 33.68
C ALA A 535 -7.23 -14.44 33.87
N THR A 536 -7.90 -14.87 32.79
CA THR A 536 -9.36 -15.09 32.82
C THR A 536 -9.84 -16.43 32.25
N ILE A 537 -8.98 -17.20 31.58
CA ILE A 537 -9.33 -18.44 30.85
C ILE A 537 -8.27 -19.52 31.15
N GLU A 538 -8.72 -20.77 31.33
CA GLU A 538 -7.82 -21.92 31.53
C GLU A 538 -7.04 -22.24 30.25
N LYS A 539 -5.70 -22.37 30.36
CA LYS A 539 -4.85 -22.89 29.28
C LYS A 539 -5.17 -24.35 29.00
N GLU A 540 -5.15 -24.72 27.73
CA GLU A 540 -5.20 -26.14 27.35
C GLU A 540 -3.80 -26.73 27.58
N GLU A 541 -3.68 -27.79 28.39
CA GLU A 541 -2.42 -28.53 28.53
C GLU A 541 -2.10 -29.18 27.18
N GLU A 542 -0.89 -28.97 26.66
CA GLU A 542 -0.43 -29.72 25.49
C GLU A 542 -0.40 -31.20 25.89
N GLU A 543 -1.32 -32.02 25.35
CA GLU A 543 -1.08 -33.45 25.26
C GLU A 543 0.18 -33.58 24.40
N GLU A 544 1.30 -33.99 25.01
CA GLU A 544 2.45 -34.47 24.24
C GLU A 544 1.91 -35.55 23.29
N GLU A 545 1.79 -35.21 22.01
CA GLU A 545 1.61 -36.21 20.96
C GLU A 545 2.78 -37.18 21.11
N GLY A 546 2.49 -38.33 21.71
CA GLY A 546 3.48 -39.36 21.96
C GLY A 546 4.21 -39.69 20.67
N GLU A 547 5.53 -39.85 20.78
CA GLU A 547 6.47 -40.36 19.79
C GLU A 547 6.07 -41.78 19.30
N GLY A 548 4.91 -41.91 18.65
CA GLY A 548 4.29 -43.18 18.30
C GLY A 548 4.36 -43.55 16.82
N GLU A 549 4.50 -42.58 15.92
CA GLU A 549 4.46 -42.87 14.47
C GLU A 549 5.82 -42.79 13.76
N GLU A 550 6.87 -42.23 14.38
CA GLU A 550 8.23 -42.30 13.81
C GLU A 550 8.94 -43.65 14.07
N GLY A 551 8.54 -44.39 15.12
CA GLY A 551 9.12 -45.70 15.44
C GLY A 551 8.70 -46.82 14.49
N GLU A 552 7.47 -46.79 13.97
CA GLU A 552 6.96 -47.86 13.11
C GLU A 552 7.46 -47.71 11.67
N ALA A 553 7.54 -46.47 11.15
CA ALA A 553 8.13 -46.18 9.84
C ALA A 553 9.64 -46.45 9.79
N ALA A 554 10.38 -46.16 10.87
CA ALA A 554 11.80 -46.48 10.96
C ALA A 554 12.05 -47.99 11.01
N SER A 555 11.20 -48.77 11.72
CA SER A 555 11.36 -50.23 11.78
C SER A 555 11.13 -50.91 10.42
N ILE A 556 10.11 -50.46 9.66
CA ILE A 556 9.76 -51.00 8.34
C ILE A 556 10.82 -50.67 7.29
N LEU A 557 11.50 -49.51 7.40
CA LEU A 557 12.60 -49.15 6.51
C LEU A 557 13.89 -49.95 6.80
N THR A 558 14.19 -50.24 8.07
CA THR A 558 15.34 -51.08 8.42
C THR A 558 15.16 -52.55 8.05
N GLU A 559 13.95 -53.10 8.17
CA GLU A 559 13.69 -54.50 7.81
C GLU A 559 13.77 -54.72 6.29
N ASN A 560 13.25 -53.77 5.49
CA ASN A 560 13.34 -53.83 4.03
C ASN A 560 14.78 -53.65 3.51
N ALA A 561 15.60 -52.82 4.17
CA ALA A 561 17.01 -52.65 3.82
C ALA A 561 17.85 -53.91 4.14
N ALA A 562 17.55 -54.60 5.25
CA ALA A 562 18.21 -55.85 5.61
C ALA A 562 17.87 -56.99 4.62
N VAL A 563 16.62 -57.09 4.18
CA VAL A 563 16.17 -58.11 3.21
C VAL A 563 16.80 -57.89 1.82
N GLU A 564 16.94 -56.64 1.38
CA GLU A 564 17.62 -56.31 0.11
C GLU A 564 19.14 -56.51 0.17
N ALA A 565 19.78 -56.25 1.32
CA ALA A 565 21.19 -56.55 1.53
C ALA A 565 21.48 -58.08 1.53
N GLU A 566 20.59 -58.88 2.11
CA GLU A 566 20.67 -60.36 2.11
C GLU A 566 20.49 -60.92 0.68
N LYS A 567 19.55 -60.38 -0.11
CA LYS A 567 19.37 -60.74 -1.53
C LYS A 567 20.60 -60.41 -2.38
N ARG A 568 21.20 -59.24 -2.18
CA ARG A 568 22.43 -58.83 -2.90
C ARG A 568 23.63 -59.71 -2.52
N ARG A 569 23.72 -60.16 -1.27
CA ARG A 569 24.75 -61.11 -0.82
C ARG A 569 24.59 -62.51 -1.41
N ARG A 570 23.35 -62.98 -1.63
CA ARG A 570 23.08 -64.28 -2.27
C ARG A 570 23.31 -64.26 -3.79
N ALA A 571 23.13 -63.12 -4.43
CA ALA A 571 23.39 -62.94 -5.87
C ALA A 571 24.87 -62.76 -6.24
N ALA A 572 25.75 -62.54 -5.25
CA ALA A 572 27.18 -62.24 -5.45
C ALA A 572 28.14 -63.35 -4.98
N LYS A 573 27.68 -64.58 -4.77
CA LYS A 573 28.58 -65.74 -4.64
C LYS A 573 28.79 -66.40 -6.00
N PRO A 574 30.05 -66.70 -6.38
CA PRO A 574 30.42 -67.21 -7.70
C PRO A 574 29.92 -68.63 -7.97
#